data_AF-M1CD01-F1
#
_entry.id   AF-M1CD01-F1
#
_cell.length_a   1.000
_cell.length_b   1.000
_cell.length_c   1.000
_cell.angle_alpha   90.00
_cell.angle_beta   90.00
_cell.angle_gamma   90.00
#
_symmetry.space_group_name_H-M   'P 1'
#
loop_
_entity.id
_entity.type
_entity.pdbx_description
1 polymer ?
#
loop_
_entity_poly.entity_id
_entity_poly.type
_entity_poly.pdbx_seq_one_letter_code
_entity_poly.pdbx_strand_id
1 'polypeptide(L)'
;MDRPEPENPDVLPSTALAYLDRNYWDKRFAQEEHYEWFKDYSHFRHIVLQHIKPQSSVLELGCGNSQLCEELYRDGITELTCIDLSPIAVEKMKQRLINKGYKEGQT
;
A
#
# COMPACT_ATOMS: atom_id res chain seq x y z
N MET A 1 4.49 -34.45 -20.74
CA MET A 1 3.82 -33.14 -20.59
C MET A 1 4.37 -32.55 -19.31
N ASP A 2 5.37 -31.69 -19.43
CA ASP A 2 5.93 -31.01 -18.27
C ASP A 2 4.90 -30.03 -17.73
N ARG A 3 4.61 -30.16 -16.45
CA ARG A 3 3.76 -29.22 -15.72
C ARG A 3 4.54 -27.91 -15.62
N PRO A 4 3.97 -26.74 -15.94
CA PRO A 4 4.67 -25.49 -15.73
C PRO A 4 5.02 -25.38 -14.24
N GLU A 5 6.28 -25.08 -13.96
CA GLU A 5 6.73 -24.81 -12.59
C GLU A 5 5.95 -23.59 -12.04
N PRO A 6 5.59 -23.58 -10.75
CA PRO A 6 4.92 -22.43 -10.17
C PRO A 6 5.81 -21.20 -10.31
N GLU A 7 5.28 -20.14 -10.93
CA GLU A 7 5.95 -18.85 -10.99
C GLU A 7 6.25 -18.39 -9.56
N ASN A 8 7.54 -18.17 -9.27
CA ASN A 8 7.99 -17.69 -7.98
C ASN A 8 7.50 -16.24 -7.80
N PRO A 9 6.64 -15.93 -6.81
CA PRO A 9 6.06 -14.60 -6.64
C PRO A 9 7.09 -13.51 -6.29
N ASP A 10 8.31 -13.89 -5.89
CA ASP A 10 9.40 -12.98 -5.53
C ASP A 10 10.27 -12.52 -6.72
N VAL A 11 9.91 -12.85 -7.95
CA VAL A 11 10.70 -12.43 -9.13
C VAL A 11 10.42 -10.97 -9.44
N LEU A 12 11.35 -10.10 -9.04
CA LEU A 12 11.41 -8.72 -9.52
C LEU A 12 11.44 -8.73 -11.06
N PRO A 13 10.72 -7.81 -11.72
CA PRO A 13 10.72 -7.73 -13.16
C PRO A 13 12.13 -7.50 -13.70
N SER A 14 12.40 -8.06 -14.87
CA SER A 14 13.71 -7.98 -15.53
C SER A 14 14.12 -6.56 -15.93
N THR A 15 13.18 -5.61 -15.99
CA THR A 15 13.45 -4.21 -16.30
C THR A 15 12.59 -3.29 -15.44
N ALA A 16 13.11 -2.09 -15.12
CA ALA A 16 12.36 -1.08 -14.40
C ALA A 16 11.13 -0.57 -15.16
N LEU A 17 11.13 -0.66 -16.50
CA LEU A 17 10.00 -0.26 -17.34
C LEU A 17 8.74 -1.10 -17.07
N ALA A 18 8.90 -2.35 -16.59
CA ALA A 18 7.77 -3.19 -16.24
C ALA A 18 6.93 -2.61 -15.09
N TYR A 19 7.52 -1.80 -14.20
CA TYR A 19 6.78 -1.13 -13.12
C TYR A 19 5.83 -0.04 -13.63
N LEU A 20 5.90 0.35 -14.92
CA LEU A 20 4.93 1.25 -15.54
C LEU A 20 3.64 0.53 -15.94
N ASP A 21 3.63 -0.81 -15.99
CA ASP A 21 2.45 -1.59 -16.36
C ASP A 21 1.57 -1.84 -15.14
N ARG A 22 0.33 -1.32 -15.18
CA ARG A 22 -0.69 -1.61 -14.15
C ARG A 22 -0.90 -3.12 -13.96
N ASN A 23 -0.84 -3.93 -15.02
CA ASN A 23 -1.11 -5.36 -14.92
C ASN A 23 -0.04 -6.11 -14.08
N TYR A 24 1.20 -5.61 -14.07
CA TYR A 24 2.23 -6.16 -13.18
C TYR A 24 1.81 -5.98 -11.71
N TRP A 25 1.36 -4.78 -11.35
CA TRP A 25 0.89 -4.47 -10.01
C TRP A 25 -0.37 -5.21 -9.62
N ASP A 26 -1.36 -5.29 -10.52
CA ASP A 26 -2.59 -6.05 -10.30
C ASP A 26 -2.27 -7.52 -9.96
N LYS A 27 -1.38 -8.16 -10.73
CA LYS A 27 -0.94 -9.54 -10.46
C LYS A 27 -0.24 -9.68 -9.12
N ARG A 28 0.68 -8.77 -8.80
CA ARG A 28 1.43 -8.79 -7.53
C ARG A 28 0.49 -8.63 -6.34
N PHE A 29 -0.35 -7.60 -6.35
CA PHE A 29 -1.27 -7.31 -5.24
C PHE A 29 -2.37 -8.35 -5.11
N ALA A 30 -2.71 -9.11 -6.15
CA ALA A 30 -3.61 -10.25 -6.00
C ALA A 30 -3.05 -11.33 -5.06
N GLN A 31 -1.72 -11.49 -4.98
CA GLN A 31 -1.05 -12.56 -4.25
C GLN A 31 -0.38 -12.09 -2.95
N GLU A 32 0.08 -10.84 -2.90
CA GLU A 32 0.86 -10.29 -1.79
C GLU A 32 0.01 -9.40 -0.88
N GLU A 33 -0.18 -9.81 0.38
CA GLU A 33 -1.04 -9.10 1.34
C GLU A 33 -0.41 -7.83 1.92
N HIS A 34 0.91 -7.81 2.06
CA HIS A 34 1.64 -6.68 2.63
C HIS A 34 3.09 -6.66 2.17
N TYR A 35 3.56 -5.48 1.78
CA TYR A 35 4.96 -5.23 1.43
C TYR A 35 5.30 -3.75 1.63
N GLU A 36 6.54 -3.47 2.03
CA GLU A 36 7.10 -2.12 2.11
C GLU A 36 8.29 -2.03 1.15
N TRP A 37 8.23 -1.08 0.22
CA TRP A 37 9.23 -0.96 -0.84
C TRP A 37 10.64 -0.61 -0.35
N PHE A 38 10.74 0.29 0.64
CA PHE A 38 12.03 0.75 1.15
C PHE A 38 12.23 0.38 2.61
N LYS A 39 11.38 0.92 3.48
CA LYS A 39 11.38 0.72 4.93
C LYS A 39 9.96 0.89 5.44
N ASP A 40 9.68 0.24 6.57
CA ASP A 40 8.45 0.49 7.32
C ASP A 40 8.40 1.92 7.91
N TYR A 41 7.20 2.37 8.25
CA TYR A 41 6.95 3.70 8.83
C TYR A 41 7.80 4.01 10.06
N SER A 42 8.12 3.01 10.90
CA SER A 42 8.84 3.23 12.15
C SER A 42 10.22 3.88 11.94
N HIS A 43 10.86 3.62 10.81
CA HIS A 43 12.17 4.17 10.47
C HIS A 43 12.13 5.69 10.25
N PHE A 44 11.02 6.23 9.74
CA PHE A 44 10.88 7.64 9.38
C PHE A 44 9.76 8.37 10.14
N ARG A 45 9.03 7.68 11.02
CA ARG A 45 7.98 8.24 11.89
C ARG A 45 8.44 9.51 12.61
N HIS A 46 9.65 9.50 13.17
CA HIS A 46 10.21 10.64 13.88
C HIS A 46 10.43 11.88 13.00
N ILE A 47 10.61 11.71 11.68
CA ILE A 47 10.73 12.80 10.71
C ILE A 47 9.35 13.24 10.28
N VAL A 48 8.46 12.30 9.95
CA VAL A 48 7.10 12.59 9.49
C VAL A 48 6.32 13.41 10.51
N LEU A 49 6.36 13.02 11.79
CA LEU A 49 5.64 13.72 12.86
C LEU A 49 6.19 15.13 13.17
N GLN A 50 7.36 15.51 12.63
CA GLN A 50 7.83 16.91 12.72
C GLN A 50 7.12 17.82 11.71
N HIS A 51 6.55 17.24 10.64
CA HIS A 51 6.00 17.98 9.51
C HIS A 51 4.50 17.79 9.32
N ILE A 52 3.93 16.68 9.79
CA ILE A 52 2.50 16.36 9.69
C ILE A 52 1.86 16.50 11.08
N LYS A 53 0.73 17.21 11.15
CA LYS A 53 -0.04 17.41 12.38
C LYS A 53 -1.33 16.60 12.31
N PRO A 54 -1.99 16.30 13.44
CA PRO A 54 -3.27 15.58 13.44
C PRO A 54 -4.36 16.22 12.55
N GLN A 55 -4.34 17.54 12.37
CA GLN A 55 -5.30 18.27 11.53
C GLN A 55 -4.89 18.37 10.06
N SER A 56 -3.76 17.77 9.68
CA SER A 56 -3.32 17.75 8.28
C SER A 56 -4.20 16.80 7.46
N SER A 57 -4.56 17.24 6.25
CA SER A 57 -5.06 16.34 5.21
C SER A 57 -3.87 15.79 4.43
N VAL A 58 -3.78 14.47 4.31
CA VAL A 58 -2.65 13.76 3.69
C VAL A 58 -3.14 12.93 2.51
N LEU A 59 -2.39 12.97 1.42
CA LEU A 59 -2.58 12.12 0.24
C LEU A 59 -1.38 11.17 0.10
N GLU A 60 -1.61 9.87 0.26
CA GLU A 60 -0.62 8.83 -0.02
C GLU A 60 -0.73 8.39 -1.48
N LEU A 61 0.29 8.69 -2.28
CA LEU A 61 0.36 8.33 -3.70
C LEU A 61 1.06 6.98 -3.87
N GLY A 62 0.40 6.04 -4.56
CA GLY A 62 0.95 4.71 -4.79
C GLY A 62 1.01 3.90 -3.49
N CYS A 63 -0.09 3.88 -2.74
CA CYS A 63 -0.13 3.25 -1.41
C CYS A 63 0.05 1.72 -1.44
N GLY A 64 -0.22 1.08 -2.58
CA GLY A 64 -0.10 -0.36 -2.76
C GLY A 64 -0.73 -1.15 -1.63
N ASN A 65 0.05 -2.07 -1.05
CA ASN A 65 -0.30 -2.86 0.13
C ASN A 65 0.48 -2.43 1.40
N SER A 66 1.07 -1.22 1.41
CA SER A 66 1.78 -0.62 2.56
C SER A 66 0.85 -0.46 3.76
N GLN A 67 1.43 -0.33 4.96
CA GLN A 67 0.70 0.03 6.19
C GLN A 67 0.83 1.51 6.57
N LEU A 68 1.47 2.33 5.74
CA LEU A 68 1.74 3.74 6.04
C LEU A 68 0.48 4.52 6.44
N CYS A 69 -0.57 4.56 5.60
CA CYS A 69 -1.85 5.19 5.95
C CYS A 69 -2.41 4.69 7.31
N GLU A 70 -2.33 3.39 7.61
CA GLU A 70 -2.85 2.87 8.89
C GLU A 70 -2.04 3.34 10.10
N GLU A 71 -0.72 3.40 9.95
CA GLU A 71 0.18 3.86 10.99
C GLU A 71 0.04 5.38 11.24
N LEU A 72 -0.11 6.17 10.17
CA LEU A 72 -0.43 7.60 10.28
C LEU A 72 -1.76 7.82 11.00
N TYR A 73 -2.76 6.98 10.73
CA TYR A 73 -4.03 7.02 11.45
C TYR A 73 -3.84 6.73 12.94
N ARG A 74 -3.03 5.72 13.30
CA ARG A 74 -2.70 5.40 14.71
C ARG A 74 -2.01 6.56 15.43
N ASP A 75 -1.28 7.38 14.69
CA ASP A 75 -0.66 8.63 15.19
C ASP A 75 -1.62 9.82 15.27
N GLY A 76 -2.90 9.63 14.95
CA GLY A 76 -3.96 10.63 15.08
C GLY A 76 -4.17 11.52 13.84
N ILE A 77 -3.56 11.17 12.71
CA ILE A 77 -3.80 11.84 11.42
C ILE A 77 -4.96 11.13 10.73
N THR A 78 -6.15 11.73 10.75
CA THR A 78 -7.38 11.02 10.32
C THR A 78 -7.87 11.39 8.93
N GLU A 79 -7.48 12.55 8.39
CA GLU A 79 -7.85 12.96 7.03
C GLU A 79 -6.85 12.39 6.02
N LEU A 80 -7.05 11.13 5.63
CA LEU A 80 -6.08 10.32 4.86
C LEU A 80 -6.70 9.77 3.57
N THR A 81 -6.33 10.34 2.43
CA THR A 81 -6.66 9.75 1.13
C THR A 81 -5.50 8.90 0.63
N CYS A 82 -5.72 7.61 0.38
CA CYS A 82 -4.70 6.70 -0.17
C CYS A 82 -5.13 6.28 -1.59
N ILE A 83 -4.27 6.50 -2.59
CA ILE A 83 -4.57 6.13 -3.98
C ILE A 83 -3.50 5.21 -4.57
N ASP A 84 -3.93 4.35 -5.49
CA ASP A 84 -3.03 3.50 -6.26
C ASP A 84 -3.52 3.35 -7.71
N LEU A 85 -2.59 3.04 -8.61
CA LEU A 85 -2.89 2.71 -10.01
C LEU A 85 -3.62 1.36 -10.12
N SER A 86 -3.34 0.43 -9.21
CA SER A 86 -3.95 -0.89 -9.17
C SER A 86 -5.30 -0.85 -8.44
N PRO A 87 -6.43 -1.13 -9.13
CA PRO A 87 -7.72 -1.27 -8.45
C PRO A 87 -7.73 -2.43 -7.45
N ILE A 88 -6.87 -3.44 -7.62
CA ILE A 88 -6.77 -4.58 -6.69
C ILE A 88 -6.16 -4.12 -5.36
N ALA A 89 -5.11 -3.29 -5.40
CA ALA A 89 -4.54 -2.70 -4.18
C ALA A 89 -5.58 -1.87 -3.41
N VAL A 90 -6.31 -1.01 -4.12
CA VAL A 90 -7.34 -0.15 -3.52
C VAL A 90 -8.44 -0.99 -2.86
N GLU A 91 -8.95 -2.00 -3.54
CA GLU A 91 -10.00 -2.87 -2.99
C GLU A 91 -9.49 -3.65 -1.77
N LYS A 92 -8.28 -4.23 -1.84
CA LYS A 92 -7.70 -4.93 -0.69
C LYS A 92 -7.47 -4.02 0.51
N MET A 93 -6.95 -2.81 0.30
CA MET A 93 -6.79 -1.80 1.35
C MET A 93 -8.14 -1.49 2.00
N LYS A 94 -9.16 -1.21 1.19
CA LYS A 94 -10.52 -0.93 1.66
C LYS A 94 -11.08 -2.07 2.52
N GLN A 95 -10.99 -3.32 2.05
CA GLN A 95 -11.43 -4.48 2.81
C GLN A 95 -10.65 -4.64 4.12
N ARG A 96 -9.32 -4.44 4.09
CA ARG A 96 -8.47 -4.50 5.27
C ARG A 96 -8.85 -3.46 6.32
N LEU A 97 -9.16 -2.24 5.90
CA LEU A 97 -9.61 -1.16 6.77
C LEU A 97 -11.00 -1.48 7.37
N ILE A 98 -11.96 -1.93 6.55
CA ILE A 98 -13.29 -2.34 7.04
C ILE A 98 -13.16 -3.46 8.09
N ASN A 99 -12.35 -4.48 7.82
CA ASN A 99 -12.12 -5.60 8.74
C ASN A 99 -11.50 -5.18 10.07
N LYS A 100 -10.74 -4.06 10.08
CA LYS A 100 -10.16 -3.46 11.30
C LYS A 100 -11.10 -2.48 12.00
N GLY A 101 -12.31 -2.27 11.47
CA GLY A 101 -13.35 -1.44 12.07
C GLY A 101 -13.32 0.03 11.64
N TYR A 102 -12.52 0.40 10.62
CA TYR A 102 -12.55 1.73 10.03
C TYR A 102 -13.80 1.88 9.15
N LYS A 103 -14.47 3.05 9.21
CA LYS A 103 -15.68 3.32 8.42
C LYS A 103 -15.33 4.03 7.11
N GLU A 104 -16.06 3.70 6.05
CA GLU A 104 -16.04 4.49 4.80
C GLU A 104 -16.37 5.96 5.11
N GLY A 105 -15.48 6.89 4.72
CA GLY A 105 -15.62 8.32 4.99
C GLY A 105 -15.00 8.80 6.31
N GLN A 106 -14.18 7.98 6.98
CA GLN A 106 -13.24 8.40 8.04
C GLN A 106 -11.77 8.36 7.59
N THR A 107 -11.55 8.19 6.28
CA THR A 107 -10.26 8.22 5.58
C THR A 107 -10.48 8.94 4.26
#